data_AF-A0A3C0IB20-F1
#
_entry.id   AF-A0A3C0IB20-F1
#
_cell.length_a   1.000
_cell.length_b   1.000
_cell.length_c   1.000
_cell.angle_alpha   90.00
_cell.angle_beta   90.00
_cell.angle_gamma   90.00
#
_symmetry.space_group_name_H-M   'P 1'
#
loop_
_entity.id
_entity.type
_entity.pdbx_description
1 polymer ?
#
loop_
_entity_poly.entity_id
_entity_poly.type
_entity_poly.pdbx_seq_one_letter_code
_entity_poly.pdbx_strand_id
1 'polypeptide(L)'
;MAKTNPNTYGNSLATNVAVYLEKGGVVAYAHRDYCGMGLIYDADKQKFVYGSVFDGNNFYPEKVFDNRKDFIKWLADQSDESLSGKELSEFDRNNQRITRARLKDLEPIDPEERAQIGVVWAS
;
A
#
# COMPACT_ATOMS: atom_id res chain seq x y z
N MET A 1 5.28 13.65 -23.20
CA MET A 1 4.80 13.79 -21.81
C MET A 1 3.80 12.66 -21.56
N ALA A 2 4.07 11.76 -20.61
CA ALA A 2 3.16 10.65 -20.32
C ALA A 2 1.86 11.22 -19.71
N LYS A 3 0.71 10.91 -20.33
CA LYS A 3 -0.60 11.23 -19.77
C LYS A 3 -0.74 10.46 -18.45
N THR A 4 -0.78 11.16 -17.32
CA THR A 4 -1.13 10.57 -16.04
C THR A 4 -2.56 10.02 -16.14
N ASN A 5 -2.74 8.72 -15.95
CA ASN A 5 -4.06 8.10 -15.93
C ASN A 5 -4.79 8.61 -14.66
N PRO A 6 -5.90 9.35 -14.79
CA PRO A 6 -6.53 10.06 -13.66
C PRO A 6 -7.02 9.13 -12.54
N ASN A 7 -7.08 7.83 -12.80
CA ASN A 7 -7.54 6.84 -11.83
C ASN A 7 -6.42 6.26 -10.95
N THR A 8 -5.15 6.52 -11.23
CA THR A 8 -4.06 5.98 -10.38
C THR A 8 -3.97 6.69 -9.04
N TYR A 9 -3.53 5.98 -8.00
CA TYR A 9 -3.45 6.48 -6.64
C TYR A 9 -2.63 7.77 -6.52
N GLY A 10 -1.55 7.86 -7.29
CA GLY A 10 -0.69 9.03 -7.35
C GLY A 10 0.30 9.11 -6.18
N ASN A 11 1.35 9.93 -6.38
CA ASN A 11 2.49 9.99 -5.47
C ASN A 11 2.12 10.43 -4.05
N SER A 12 1.21 11.40 -3.90
CA SER A 12 0.85 11.89 -2.56
C SER A 12 0.19 10.82 -1.70
N LEU A 13 -0.76 10.07 -2.26
CA LEU A 13 -1.43 8.98 -1.53
C LEU A 13 -0.44 7.85 -1.24
N ALA A 14 0.35 7.43 -2.24
CA ALA A 14 1.34 6.38 -2.05
C ALA A 14 2.41 6.74 -1.00
N THR A 15 2.81 8.01 -0.93
CA THR A 15 3.76 8.52 0.08
C THR A 15 3.16 8.45 1.48
N ASN A 16 1.91 8.87 1.66
CA ASN A 16 1.23 8.79 2.96
C ASN A 16 1.12 7.34 3.43
N VAL A 17 0.79 6.42 2.51
CA VAL A 17 0.75 4.99 2.81
C VAL A 17 2.12 4.49 3.24
N ALA A 18 3.19 4.84 2.53
CA ALA A 18 4.55 4.43 2.90
C ALA A 18 4.93 4.88 4.32
N VAL A 19 4.64 6.14 4.67
CA VAL A 19 4.89 6.68 6.01
C VAL A 19 4.09 5.95 7.07
N TYR A 20 2.80 5.71 6.81
CA TYR A 20 1.94 4.96 7.72
C TYR A 20 2.51 3.56 7.99
N LEU A 21 2.97 2.86 6.96
CA LEU A 21 3.56 1.53 7.10
C LEU A 21 4.88 1.56 7.87
N GLU A 22 5.78 2.50 7.57
CA GLU A 22 7.07 2.64 8.28
C GLU A 22 6.92 2.91 9.78
N LYS A 23 5.79 3.51 10.19
CA LYS A 23 5.43 3.72 11.60
C LYS A 23 4.84 2.48 12.29
N GLY A 24 4.81 1.34 11.60
CA GLY A 24 4.20 0.10 12.10
C GLY A 24 2.72 -0.03 11.77
N GLY A 25 2.16 0.88 10.96
CA GLY A 25 0.83 0.73 10.43
C GLY A 25 0.71 -0.50 9.51
N VAL A 26 -0.45 -1.13 9.50
CA VAL A 26 -0.76 -2.27 8.61
C VAL A 26 -2.02 -1.93 7.83
N VAL A 27 -2.02 -2.24 6.53
CA VAL A 27 -3.23 -2.18 5.70
C VAL A 27 -3.64 -3.61 5.37
N ALA A 28 -4.54 -4.18 6.17
CA ALA A 28 -5.09 -5.51 5.95
C ALA A 28 -6.48 -5.59 6.57
N TYR A 29 -7.27 -6.59 6.18
CA TYR A 29 -8.37 -7.02 7.06
C TYR A 29 -7.78 -7.94 8.13
N ALA A 30 -8.44 -7.99 9.29
CA ALA A 30 -8.01 -8.83 10.40
C ALA A 30 -9.18 -9.71 10.88
N HIS A 31 -9.19 -10.95 10.41
CA HIS A 31 -10.12 -11.99 10.87
C HIS A 31 -9.53 -13.39 10.61
N ARG A 32 -10.27 -14.42 11.02
CA ARG A 32 -9.89 -15.81 10.75
C ARG A 32 -9.95 -16.10 9.25
N ASP A 33 -9.07 -16.97 8.76
CA ASP A 33 -8.95 -17.39 7.35
C ASP A 33 -8.43 -16.28 6.42
N TYR A 34 -8.79 -16.35 5.13
CA TYR A 34 -8.31 -15.41 4.11
C TYR A 34 -8.81 -13.99 4.35
N CYS A 35 -7.89 -13.03 4.47
CA CYS A 35 -8.14 -11.62 4.76
C CYS A 35 -7.91 -10.71 3.54
N GLY A 36 -7.77 -11.27 2.34
CA GLY A 36 -7.54 -10.51 1.12
C GLY A 36 -6.08 -10.13 0.89
N MET A 37 -5.89 -8.97 0.26
CA MET A 37 -4.58 -8.38 0.00
C MET A 37 -4.27 -7.29 1.03
N GLY A 38 -3.00 -7.23 1.42
CA GLY A 38 -2.51 -6.27 2.40
C GLY A 38 -1.21 -5.59 2.01
N LEU A 39 -0.87 -4.57 2.81
CA LEU A 39 0.41 -3.86 2.80
C LEU A 39 0.99 -3.82 4.21
N ILE A 40 2.29 -4.09 4.33
CA ILE A 40 3.06 -3.98 5.59
C ILE A 40 4.48 -3.48 5.31
N TYR A 41 5.11 -2.86 6.30
CA TYR A 41 6.57 -2.68 6.35
C TYR A 41 7.18 -3.70 7.32
N ASP A 42 8.04 -4.57 6.82
CA ASP A 42 8.85 -5.49 7.62
C ASP A 42 10.06 -4.71 8.15
N ALA A 43 9.99 -4.27 9.40
CA ALA A 43 11.02 -3.43 10.03
C ALA A 43 12.36 -4.17 10.22
N ASP A 44 12.32 -5.49 10.43
CA ASP A 44 13.53 -6.31 10.62
C ASP A 44 14.31 -6.44 9.31
N LYS A 45 13.60 -6.58 8.19
CA LYS A 45 14.21 -6.66 6.85
C LYS A 45 14.32 -5.32 6.14
N GLN A 46 13.71 -4.28 6.70
CA GLN A 46 13.55 -2.94 6.10
C GLN A 46 12.91 -2.98 4.71
N LYS A 47 11.81 -3.74 4.54
CA LYS A 47 11.16 -3.93 3.23
C LYS A 47 9.67 -3.63 3.28
N PHE A 48 9.14 -3.08 2.19
CA PHE A 48 7.69 -3.00 1.99
C PHE A 48 7.19 -4.28 1.34
N VAL A 49 6.04 -4.77 1.79
CA VAL A 49 5.45 -6.01 1.31
C VAL A 49 4.01 -5.75 0.87
N TYR A 50 3.68 -6.22 -0.33
CA TYR A 50 2.32 -6.41 -0.81
C TYR A 50 2.09 -7.91 -0.97
N GLY A 51 1.02 -8.44 -0.40
CA GLY A 51 0.78 -9.88 -0.39
C GLY A 51 -0.60 -10.25 0.13
N SER A 52 -0.93 -11.54 0.03
CA SER A 52 -2.14 -12.07 0.63
C SER A 52 -1.98 -12.17 2.14
N VAL A 53 -3.08 -12.01 2.87
CA VAL A 53 -3.10 -12.02 4.33
C VAL A 53 -4.03 -13.13 4.81
N PHE A 54 -3.60 -13.88 5.81
CA PHE A 54 -4.40 -14.90 6.47
C PHE A 54 -4.37 -14.71 7.98
N ASP A 55 -5.45 -15.11 8.66
CA ASP A 55 -5.56 -15.09 10.12
C ASP A 55 -5.18 -13.75 10.76
N GLY A 56 -5.45 -12.67 10.02
CA GLY A 56 -5.27 -11.27 10.40
C GLY A 56 -3.84 -10.73 10.46
N ASN A 57 -2.81 -11.57 10.37
CA ASN A 57 -1.41 -11.09 10.40
C ASN A 57 -0.40 -11.90 9.57
N ASN A 58 -0.80 -13.03 8.99
CA ASN A 58 0.11 -13.88 8.21
C ASN A 58 0.18 -13.37 6.77
N PHE A 59 1.22 -12.61 6.46
CA PHE A 59 1.49 -12.10 5.12
C PHE A 59 2.25 -13.12 4.27
N TYR A 60 1.72 -13.39 3.07
CA TYR A 60 2.36 -14.18 2.02
C TYR A 60 2.74 -13.24 0.86
N PRO A 61 4.02 -12.88 0.72
CA PRO A 61 4.44 -11.84 -0.23
C PRO A 61 4.16 -12.19 -1.69
N GLU A 62 3.53 -11.26 -2.41
CA GLU A 62 3.46 -11.26 -3.89
C GLU A 62 4.47 -10.27 -4.49
N LYS A 63 4.72 -9.15 -3.80
CA LYS A 63 5.74 -8.18 -4.14
C LYS A 63 6.45 -7.69 -2.89
N VAL A 64 7.76 -7.55 -3.01
CA VAL A 64 8.63 -7.01 -1.97
C VAL A 64 9.45 -5.88 -2.58
N PHE A 65 9.55 -4.76 -1.86
CA PHE A 65 10.30 -3.59 -2.29
C PHE A 65 11.40 -3.31 -1.26
N ASP A 66 12.64 -3.22 -1.74
CA ASP A 66 13.82 -3.03 -0.89
C ASP A 66 13.94 -1.59 -0.34
N ASN A 67 13.19 -0.65 -0.91
CA ASN A 67 13.20 0.73 -0.45
C ASN A 67 11.86 1.43 -0.71
N ARG A 68 11.66 2.53 0.02
CA ARG A 68 10.47 3.37 -0.03
C ARG A 68 10.19 3.96 -1.41
N LYS A 69 11.22 4.35 -2.16
CA LYS A 69 11.06 4.98 -3.48
C LYS A 69 10.41 4.01 -4.47
N ASP A 70 10.85 2.76 -4.49
CA ASP A 70 10.32 1.74 -5.39
C ASP A 70 8.88 1.35 -5.00
N PHE A 71 8.59 1.25 -3.70
CA PHE A 71 7.24 1.04 -3.21
C PHE A 71 6.30 2.18 -3.61
N ILE A 72 6.68 3.44 -3.36
CA ILE A 72 5.88 4.62 -3.71
C ILE A 72 5.64 4.67 -5.20
N LYS A 73 6.68 4.45 -6.01
CA LYS A 73 6.56 4.44 -7.47
C LYS A 73 5.54 3.39 -7.90
N TRP A 74 5.66 2.16 -7.40
CA TRP A 74 4.74 1.09 -7.76
C TRP A 74 3.29 1.42 -7.36
N LEU A 75 3.07 1.83 -6.10
CA LEU A 75 1.73 2.09 -5.58
C LEU A 75 1.08 3.31 -6.25
N ALA A 76 1.86 4.36 -6.54
CA ALA A 76 1.37 5.56 -7.25
C ALA A 76 0.84 5.24 -8.66
N ASP A 77 1.42 4.22 -9.31
CA ASP A 77 1.02 3.74 -10.63
C ASP A 77 -0.19 2.78 -10.57
N GLN A 78 -0.63 2.35 -9.38
CA GLN A 78 -1.79 1.45 -9.20
C GLN A 78 -3.13 2.18 -9.16
N SER A 79 -4.22 1.45 -9.38
CA SER A 79 -5.61 1.89 -9.22
C SER A 79 -6.46 0.76 -8.59
N ASP A 80 -7.71 1.08 -8.21
CA ASP A 80 -8.68 0.07 -7.75
C ASP A 80 -8.83 -1.06 -8.78
N GLU A 81 -8.80 -0.71 -10.08
CA GLU A 81 -8.89 -1.68 -11.16
C GLU A 81 -7.62 -2.55 -11.27
N SER A 82 -6.41 -1.96 -11.19
CA SER A 82 -5.18 -2.74 -11.34
C SER A 82 -4.94 -3.68 -10.16
N LEU A 83 -5.43 -3.34 -8.97
CA LEU A 83 -5.36 -4.18 -7.77
C LEU A 83 -6.63 -4.99 -7.51
N SER A 84 -7.62 -4.96 -8.41
CA SER A 84 -8.88 -5.70 -8.29
C SER A 84 -8.71 -7.21 -8.37
N GLY A 85 -7.60 -7.70 -8.93
CA GLY A 85 -7.47 -9.11 -9.30
C GLY A 85 -8.43 -9.53 -10.42
N LYS A 86 -8.79 -8.61 -11.34
CA LYS A 86 -9.71 -8.88 -12.47
C LYS A 86 -9.36 -10.11 -13.31
N GLU A 87 -8.08 -10.47 -13.37
CA GLU A 87 -7.57 -11.64 -14.11
C GLU A 87 -7.64 -12.95 -13.29
N LEU A 88 -8.08 -12.91 -12.04
CA LEU A 88 -8.14 -14.06 -11.13
C LEU A 88 -9.55 -14.69 -11.10
N SER A 89 -9.68 -15.73 -10.28
CA SER A 89 -10.94 -16.43 -10.03
C SER A 89 -12.05 -15.47 -9.56
N GLU A 90 -13.30 -15.89 -9.68
CA GLU A 90 -14.44 -15.11 -9.19
C GLU A 90 -14.35 -14.84 -7.69
N PHE A 91 -13.86 -15.82 -6.91
CA PHE A 91 -13.66 -15.67 -5.47
C PHE A 91 -12.60 -14.63 -5.13
N ASP A 92 -11.53 -14.54 -5.93
CA ASP A 92 -10.41 -13.64 -5.67
C ASP A 92 -10.69 -12.21 -6.16
N ARG A 93 -11.47 -12.08 -7.23
CA ARG A 93 -11.73 -10.82 -7.91
C ARG A 93 -12.55 -9.88 -7.03
N ASN A 94 -12.06 -8.65 -6.87
CA ASN A 94 -12.62 -7.61 -6.00
C ASN A 94 -12.77 -8.02 -4.53
N ASN A 95 -12.34 -9.22 -4.15
CA ASN A 95 -12.47 -9.70 -2.80
C ASN A 95 -11.33 -9.16 -1.94
N GLN A 96 -11.70 -8.31 -0.97
CA GLN A 96 -10.80 -7.79 0.06
C GLN A 96 -9.48 -7.20 -0.48
N ARG A 97 -9.59 -6.42 -1.57
CA ARG A 97 -8.46 -5.80 -2.28
C ARG A 97 -8.03 -4.46 -1.68
N ILE A 98 -6.85 -4.00 -2.09
CA ILE A 98 -6.38 -2.65 -1.81
C ILE A 98 -7.13 -1.68 -2.72
N THR A 99 -7.82 -0.71 -2.13
CA THR A 99 -8.56 0.33 -2.86
C THR A 99 -8.16 1.72 -2.37
N ARG A 100 -8.40 2.74 -3.19
CA ARG A 100 -8.18 4.14 -2.82
C ARG A 100 -8.91 4.53 -1.55
N ALA A 101 -10.15 4.05 -1.35
CA ALA A 101 -10.91 4.35 -0.15
C ALA A 101 -10.16 3.86 1.10
N ARG A 102 -9.74 2.58 1.11
CA ARG A 102 -8.97 2.00 2.23
C ARG A 102 -7.66 2.76 2.49
N LEU A 103 -6.96 3.18 1.44
CA LEU A 103 -5.72 3.93 1.57
C LEU A 103 -5.93 5.37 2.07
N LYS A 104 -7.11 5.96 1.83
CA LYS A 104 -7.47 7.30 2.31
C LYS A 104 -7.97 7.30 3.75
N ASP A 105 -8.51 6.19 4.21
CA ASP A 105 -9.01 6.01 5.58
C ASP A 105 -7.90 5.74 6.60
N LEU A 106 -6.64 5.62 6.15
CA LEU A 106 -5.48 5.51 7.04
C LEU A 106 -5.38 6.78 7.91
N GLU A 107 -4.96 6.60 9.17
CA GLU A 107 -4.88 7.71 10.11
C GLU A 107 -4.19 8.93 9.48
N PRO A 108 -4.80 10.12 9.55
CA PRO A 108 -4.23 11.31 8.95
C PRO A 108 -2.90 11.61 9.63
N ILE A 109 -1.83 11.57 8.84
CA ILE A 109 -0.51 12.05 9.26
C ILE A 109 -0.66 13.56 9.53
N ASP A 110 -0.15 14.01 10.66
CA ASP A 110 -0.11 15.42 11.04
C ASP A 110 0.50 16.26 9.89
N PRO A 111 -0.15 17.34 9.43
CA PRO A 111 0.39 18.23 8.40
C PRO A 111 1.81 18.77 8.68
N GLU A 112 2.18 19.00 9.94
CA GLU A 112 3.54 19.43 10.32
C GLU A 112 4.56 18.31 10.12
N GLU A 113 4.17 17.09 10.49
CA GLU A 113 4.98 15.91 10.26
C GLU A 113 5.15 15.67 8.75
N ARG A 114 4.08 15.83 7.96
CA ARG A 114 4.09 15.77 6.49
C ARG A 114 5.08 16.76 5.87
N ALA A 115 5.22 17.96 6.43
CA ALA A 115 6.17 18.97 5.96
C ALA A 115 7.62 18.56 6.24
N GLN A 116 7.91 17.96 7.40
CA GLN A 116 9.26 17.47 7.71
C GLN A 116 9.69 16.36 6.75
N ILE A 117 8.84 15.38 6.47
CA ILE A 117 9.14 14.30 5.50
C ILE A 117 9.34 14.81 4.07
N GLY A 118 8.76 15.97 3.71
CA GLY A 118 8.97 16.63 2.43
C GLY A 118 10.29 17.42 2.33
N VAL A 119 10.89 17.79 3.45
CA VAL A 119 12.12 18.60 3.53
C VAL A 119 13.38 17.73 3.63
N VAL A 120 13.30 16.48 4.10
CA VAL A 120 14.51 15.62 4.32
C VAL A 120 15.08 14.95 3.06
N TRP A 121 14.66 15.30 1.83
CA TRP A 121 15.12 14.59 0.60
C TRP A 121 15.70 15.50 -0.48
N ALA A 122 16.50 16.48 -0.08
CA ALA A 122 17.45 17.15 -0.97
C ALA A 122 18.86 17.13 -0.34
N SER A 123 19.54 16.00 -0.50
CA SER A 123 21.00 15.90 -0.38
C SER A 123 21.47 14.58 -0.99
#